data_AF-A0A957MFT8-F1
#
_entry.id   AF-A0A957MFT8-F1
#
_cell.length_a   1.000
_cell.length_b   1.000
_cell.length_c   1.000
_cell.angle_alpha   90.00
_cell.angle_beta   90.00
_cell.angle_gamma   90.00
#
_symmetry.space_group_name_H-M   'P 1'
#
loop_
_entity.id
_entity.type
_entity.pdbx_description
1 polymer ?
#
loop_
_entity_poly.entity_id
_entity_poly.type
_entity_poly.pdbx_seq_one_letter_code
_entity_poly.pdbx_strand_id
1 'polypeptide(L)'
;RLAGMVTPHGLGFSEHFAPDGDDTAAAVAVLAATGHRRFAAALAPFQAADHFKAYTFELHHAPTVTARGAHALALHGLDDRPWLDALAASQLPDGRWTGDKWNRSWLYTTAVVLHAFPDNANLAAVRAALHALVTYQHADGGWSSLGASSLQESAYAVLALNTQRGSPSWDASAEATWRRAQAFLVRHFGERRRLPERLWIHKELYTPVRIDQAFLLSALLLVLAPEPAAQQHVPFGERPVYHGY
;
A
#
# COMPACT_ATOMS: atom_id res chain seq x y z
N ARG A 1 -12.28 15.30 13.03
CA ARG A 1 -11.61 14.59 14.15
C ARG A 1 -10.15 14.28 13.82
N LEU A 2 -9.84 13.53 12.75
CA LEU A 2 -8.44 13.21 12.36
C LEU A 2 -7.56 14.46 12.11
N ALA A 3 -8.06 15.43 11.34
CA ALA A 3 -7.32 16.68 11.05
C ALA A 3 -6.88 17.47 12.29
N GLY A 4 -7.58 17.31 13.43
CA GLY A 4 -7.22 17.99 14.68
C GLY A 4 -6.18 17.24 15.51
N MET A 5 -5.85 15.99 15.13
CA MET A 5 -4.85 15.16 15.81
C MET A 5 -3.46 15.28 15.18
N VAL A 6 -3.37 15.80 13.95
CA VAL A 6 -2.09 15.99 13.26
C VAL A 6 -1.43 17.27 13.76
N THR A 7 -0.26 17.12 14.36
CA THR A 7 0.56 18.24 14.88
C THR A 7 1.78 18.49 13.98
N PRO A 8 2.52 19.59 14.15
CA PRO A 8 3.82 19.78 13.50
C PRO A 8 4.86 18.70 13.84
N HIS A 9 4.65 17.95 14.93
CA HIS A 9 5.50 16.83 15.34
C HIS A 9 4.97 15.47 14.88
N GLY A 10 3.90 15.44 14.08
CA GLY A 10 3.26 14.22 13.61
C GLY A 10 2.02 13.82 14.39
N LEU A 11 1.63 12.56 14.20
CA LEU A 11 0.55 11.83 14.84
C LEU A 11 1.06 10.42 15.19
N GLY A 12 0.64 9.88 16.33
CA GLY A 12 0.85 8.46 16.66
C GLY A 12 -0.47 7.70 16.68
N PHE A 13 -0.42 6.37 16.77
CA PHE A 13 -1.63 5.52 16.77
C PHE A 13 -2.68 5.84 17.84
N SER A 14 -2.32 6.60 18.89
CA SER A 14 -3.30 7.29 19.75
C SER A 14 -2.68 8.53 20.42
N GLU A 15 -3.52 9.32 21.10
CA GLU A 15 -3.11 10.56 21.80
C GLU A 15 -2.13 10.33 22.97
N HIS A 16 -1.92 9.07 23.38
CA HIS A 16 -1.04 8.70 24.49
C HIS A 16 0.32 8.18 24.07
N PHE A 17 0.58 8.06 22.76
CA PHE A 17 1.85 7.54 22.24
C PHE A 17 2.59 8.62 21.47
N ALA A 18 3.93 8.47 21.43
CA ALA A 18 4.77 9.35 20.65
C ALA A 18 4.37 9.29 19.16
N PRO A 19 4.34 10.42 18.45
CA PRO A 19 4.19 10.44 17.02
C PRO A 19 5.23 9.59 16.30
N ASP A 20 4.80 8.94 15.22
CA ASP A 20 5.65 8.14 14.34
C ASP A 20 5.38 8.44 12.86
N GLY A 21 6.35 8.15 12.02
CA GLY A 21 6.31 8.43 10.59
C GLY A 21 5.31 7.57 9.82
N ASP A 22 4.97 6.36 10.29
CA ASP A 22 4.04 5.47 9.59
C ASP A 22 2.60 5.98 9.74
N ASP A 23 2.18 6.20 10.98
CA ASP A 23 0.86 6.73 11.30
C ASP A 23 0.69 8.18 10.81
N THR A 24 1.73 9.01 10.95
CA THR A 24 1.71 10.37 10.39
C THR A 24 1.53 10.33 8.87
N ALA A 25 2.29 9.51 8.15
CA ALA A 25 2.18 9.41 6.70
C ALA A 25 0.81 8.88 6.25
N ALA A 26 0.30 7.85 6.92
CA ALA A 26 -1.05 7.33 6.66
C ALA A 26 -2.13 8.40 6.87
N ALA A 27 -2.09 9.12 7.99
CA ALA A 27 -3.06 10.17 8.30
C ALA A 27 -2.99 11.34 7.31
N VAL A 28 -1.78 11.79 6.98
CA VAL A 28 -1.52 12.87 6.01
C VAL A 28 -2.01 12.48 4.60
N ALA A 29 -1.76 11.24 4.16
CA ALA A 29 -2.25 10.73 2.89
C ALA A 29 -3.79 10.71 2.82
N VAL A 30 -4.46 10.16 3.85
CA VAL A 30 -5.94 10.13 3.92
C VAL A 30 -6.52 11.55 3.89
N LEU A 31 -5.95 12.48 4.66
CA LEU A 31 -6.40 13.88 4.67
C LEU A 31 -6.25 14.53 3.29
N ALA A 32 -5.12 14.32 2.62
CA ALA A 32 -4.88 14.84 1.27
C ALA A 32 -5.85 14.26 0.24
N ALA A 33 -6.13 12.95 0.30
CA ALA A 33 -7.09 12.29 -0.57
C ALA A 33 -8.52 12.85 -0.40
N THR A 34 -8.85 13.36 0.79
CA THR A 34 -10.13 14.05 1.07
C THR A 34 -10.10 15.57 0.82
N GLY A 35 -9.02 16.10 0.23
CA GLY A 35 -8.89 17.53 -0.12
C GLY A 35 -8.20 18.41 0.93
N HIS A 36 -7.75 17.86 2.06
CA HIS A 36 -7.05 18.61 3.11
C HIS A 36 -5.53 18.52 2.96
N ARG A 37 -4.95 19.31 2.04
CA ARG A 37 -3.52 19.26 1.68
C ARG A 37 -2.59 20.17 2.49
N ARG A 38 -2.97 20.55 3.72
CA ARG A 38 -2.20 21.48 4.56
C ARG A 38 -1.24 20.80 5.55
N PHE A 39 -1.17 19.47 5.52
CA PHE A 39 -0.55 18.68 6.59
C PHE A 39 0.80 18.05 6.23
N ALA A 40 1.32 18.29 5.01
CA ALA A 40 2.62 17.76 4.58
C ALA A 40 3.77 18.11 5.55
N ALA A 41 3.75 19.28 6.18
CA ALA A 41 4.80 19.69 7.11
C ALA A 41 4.96 18.76 8.33
N ALA A 42 3.90 18.01 8.69
CA ALA A 42 3.97 17.03 9.78
C ALA A 42 4.91 15.85 9.48
N LEU A 43 5.27 15.64 8.21
CA LEU A 43 6.18 14.58 7.78
C LEU A 43 7.66 14.91 8.03
N ALA A 44 8.00 16.20 8.14
CA ALA A 44 9.39 16.66 8.18
C ALA A 44 10.27 16.00 9.28
N PRO A 45 9.80 15.74 10.51
CA PRO A 45 10.62 15.08 11.54
C PRO A 45 11.08 13.66 11.17
N PHE A 46 10.31 12.99 10.32
CA PHE A 46 10.49 11.59 9.94
C PHE A 46 11.26 11.42 8.63
N GLN A 47 11.42 12.49 7.85
CA GLN A 47 12.18 12.46 6.60
C GLN A 47 13.69 12.30 6.86
N ALA A 48 14.30 11.36 6.15
CA ALA A 48 15.74 11.24 5.94
C ALA A 48 16.03 11.30 4.44
N ALA A 49 17.31 11.32 4.05
CA ALA A 49 17.72 11.51 2.66
C ALA A 49 17.22 10.41 1.71
N ASP A 50 17.15 9.18 2.20
CA ASP A 50 16.86 7.96 1.42
C ASP A 50 15.73 7.11 2.02
N HIS A 51 15.14 7.53 3.14
CA HIS A 51 14.05 6.81 3.79
C HIS A 51 13.16 7.72 4.63
N PHE A 52 12.04 7.19 5.09
CA PHE A 52 11.32 7.73 6.24
C PHE A 52 11.56 6.86 7.47
N LYS A 53 11.80 7.52 8.59
CA LYS A 53 11.99 6.90 9.90
C LYS A 53 10.63 6.65 10.55
N ALA A 54 10.46 5.53 11.24
CA ALA A 54 9.25 5.34 12.04
C ALA A 54 9.32 6.25 13.27
N TYR A 55 10.42 6.24 14.03
CA TYR A 55 10.64 7.21 15.11
C TYR A 55 11.81 8.14 14.78
N THR A 56 11.75 9.38 15.28
CA THR A 56 12.72 10.44 14.94
C THR A 56 14.19 10.09 15.22
N PHE A 57 14.43 9.23 16.22
CA PHE A 57 15.76 8.78 16.65
C PHE A 57 16.12 7.35 16.19
N GLU A 58 15.32 6.77 15.31
CA GLU A 58 15.54 5.41 14.84
C GLU A 58 16.52 5.37 13.66
N LEU A 59 17.38 4.34 13.65
CA LEU A 59 18.35 4.09 12.58
C LEU A 59 17.90 3.04 11.56
N HIS A 60 16.98 2.14 11.96
CA HIS A 60 16.57 1.04 11.10
C HIS A 60 15.57 1.51 10.04
N HIS A 61 15.72 1.02 8.82
CA HIS A 61 14.81 1.28 7.72
C HIS A 61 13.55 0.42 7.84
N ALA A 62 12.44 0.94 7.33
CA ALA A 62 11.21 0.17 7.12
C ALA A 62 10.64 0.55 5.75
N PRO A 63 10.55 -0.40 4.79
CA PRO A 63 10.09 -0.09 3.44
C PRO A 63 8.68 0.50 3.42
N THR A 64 7.79 0.02 4.28
CA THR A 64 6.39 0.50 4.30
C THR A 64 6.27 1.95 4.77
N VAL A 65 7.06 2.35 5.77
CA VAL A 65 7.10 3.73 6.27
C VAL A 65 7.58 4.68 5.18
N THR A 66 8.64 4.29 4.46
CA THR A 66 9.16 5.05 3.32
C THR A 66 8.15 5.16 2.19
N ALA A 67 7.48 4.05 1.85
CA ALA A 67 6.45 4.03 0.81
C ALA A 67 5.24 4.91 1.16
N ARG A 68 4.77 4.87 2.42
CA ARG A 68 3.68 5.75 2.88
C ARG A 68 4.11 7.22 2.87
N GLY A 69 5.32 7.52 3.32
CA GLY A 69 5.88 8.87 3.29
C GLY A 69 5.94 9.44 1.87
N ALA A 70 6.51 8.67 0.93
CA ALA A 70 6.56 9.02 -0.49
C ALA A 70 5.16 9.23 -1.07
N HIS A 71 4.23 8.30 -0.84
CA HIS A 71 2.84 8.43 -1.30
C HIS A 71 2.14 9.67 -0.72
N ALA A 72 2.36 9.97 0.56
CA ALA A 72 1.82 11.17 1.20
C ALA A 72 2.38 12.45 0.56
N LEU A 73 3.68 12.49 0.22
CA LEU A 73 4.29 13.61 -0.49
C LEU A 73 3.70 13.79 -1.89
N ALA A 74 3.56 12.69 -2.65
CA ALA A 74 2.98 12.70 -3.99
C ALA A 74 1.55 13.27 -3.99
N LEU A 75 0.72 12.89 -3.02
CA LEU A 75 -0.65 13.42 -2.86
C LEU A 75 -0.69 14.93 -2.56
N HIS A 76 0.41 15.49 -2.07
CA HIS A 76 0.58 16.92 -1.84
C HIS A 76 1.24 17.65 -3.02
N GLY A 77 1.60 16.95 -4.10
CA GLY A 77 2.33 17.52 -5.23
C GLY A 77 3.78 17.86 -4.91
N LEU A 78 4.37 17.18 -3.93
CA LEU A 78 5.77 17.32 -3.55
C LEU A 78 6.60 16.21 -4.20
N ASP A 79 7.90 16.45 -4.35
CA ASP A 79 8.83 15.45 -4.90
C ASP A 79 8.98 14.27 -3.94
N ASP A 80 8.77 13.06 -4.46
CA ASP A 80 8.84 11.78 -3.76
C ASP A 80 9.90 10.84 -4.35
N ARG A 81 10.50 11.22 -5.50
CA ARG A 81 11.43 10.39 -6.27
C ARG A 81 12.62 9.85 -5.48
N PRO A 82 13.30 10.64 -4.61
CA PRO A 82 14.45 10.12 -3.86
C PRO A 82 14.13 8.87 -3.03
N TRP A 83 12.92 8.84 -2.43
CA TRP A 83 12.47 7.72 -1.61
C TRP A 83 11.97 6.55 -2.44
N LEU A 84 11.34 6.81 -3.58
CA LEU A 84 10.95 5.76 -4.54
C LEU A 84 12.18 5.05 -5.13
N ASP A 85 13.23 5.81 -5.46
CA ASP A 85 14.49 5.26 -5.98
C ASP A 85 15.23 4.44 -4.92
N ALA A 86 15.25 4.91 -3.66
CA ALA A 86 15.79 4.15 -2.54
C ALA A 86 14.99 2.85 -2.28
N LEU A 87 13.67 2.90 -2.40
CA LEU A 87 12.83 1.69 -2.33
C LEU A 87 13.17 0.71 -3.45
N ALA A 88 13.31 1.18 -4.69
CA ALA A 88 13.72 0.34 -5.80
C ALA A 88 15.10 -0.29 -5.57
N ALA A 89 16.07 0.48 -5.06
CA ALA A 89 17.41 -0.01 -4.74
C ALA A 89 17.44 -1.03 -3.58
N SER A 90 16.47 -0.99 -2.67
CA SER A 90 16.37 -1.92 -1.54
C SER A 90 15.59 -3.21 -1.84
N GLN A 91 15.07 -3.37 -3.06
CA GLN A 91 14.35 -4.56 -3.47
C GLN A 91 15.28 -5.79 -3.43
N LEU A 92 14.75 -6.94 -2.98
CA LEU A 92 15.51 -8.18 -3.02
C LEU A 92 15.70 -8.68 -4.46
N PRO A 93 16.74 -9.48 -4.75
CA PRO A 93 17.00 -10.02 -6.08
C PRO A 93 15.84 -10.81 -6.70
N ASP A 94 14.93 -11.35 -5.88
CA ASP A 94 13.76 -12.08 -6.34
C ASP A 94 12.50 -11.21 -6.54
N GLY A 95 12.65 -9.88 -6.45
CA GLY A 95 11.60 -8.90 -6.68
C GLY A 95 10.74 -8.57 -5.45
N ARG A 96 10.98 -9.19 -4.30
CA ARG A 96 10.19 -8.93 -3.08
C ARG A 96 10.76 -7.75 -2.28
N TRP A 97 9.89 -7.08 -1.55
CA TRP A 97 10.29 -6.30 -0.37
C TRP A 97 9.96 -7.08 0.90
N THR A 98 10.91 -7.10 1.84
CA THR A 98 10.80 -7.79 3.13
C THR A 98 11.40 -6.91 4.23
N GLY A 99 11.49 -7.42 5.46
CA GLY A 99 12.14 -6.69 6.56
C GLY A 99 11.34 -5.49 7.04
N ASP A 100 10.01 -5.50 6.82
CA ASP A 100 9.13 -4.52 7.43
C ASP A 100 9.03 -4.71 8.94
N LYS A 101 8.85 -3.60 9.67
CA LYS A 101 8.78 -3.61 11.14
C LYS A 101 7.42 -3.98 11.67
N TRP A 102 6.36 -3.77 10.89
CA TRP A 102 4.98 -3.85 11.34
C TRP A 102 4.30 -5.12 10.90
N ASN A 103 4.74 -5.73 9.80
CA ASN A 103 4.14 -6.93 9.28
C ASN A 103 5.20 -7.93 8.81
N ARG A 104 5.03 -9.21 9.17
CA ARG A 104 5.93 -10.28 8.75
C ARG A 104 5.70 -10.77 7.32
N SER A 105 4.58 -10.40 6.70
CA SER A 105 4.22 -10.81 5.35
C SER A 105 4.95 -9.95 4.32
N TRP A 106 5.74 -10.60 3.46
CA TRP A 106 6.36 -9.90 2.32
C TRP A 106 5.30 -9.35 1.35
N LEU A 107 4.11 -9.96 1.32
CA LEU A 107 2.99 -9.53 0.47
C LEU A 107 2.42 -8.21 0.97
N TYR A 108 2.33 -8.01 2.29
CA TYR A 108 1.97 -6.71 2.87
C TYR A 108 2.98 -5.64 2.46
N THR A 109 4.28 -5.90 2.70
CA THR A 109 5.35 -4.95 2.38
C THR A 109 5.33 -4.58 0.90
N THR A 110 5.26 -5.60 0.02
CA THR A 110 5.26 -5.42 -1.43
C THR A 110 4.01 -4.68 -1.90
N ALA A 111 2.84 -4.94 -1.32
CA ALA A 111 1.61 -4.22 -1.65
C ALA A 111 1.68 -2.73 -1.30
N VAL A 112 2.22 -2.39 -0.12
CA VAL A 112 2.37 -0.98 0.29
C VAL A 112 3.39 -0.26 -0.59
N VAL A 113 4.50 -0.91 -0.94
CA VAL A 113 5.53 -0.35 -1.81
C VAL A 113 5.00 -0.16 -3.25
N LEU A 114 4.36 -1.17 -3.84
CA LEU A 114 3.78 -1.05 -5.18
C LEU A 114 2.67 0.01 -5.26
N HIS A 115 1.92 0.22 -4.18
CA HIS A 115 0.93 1.30 -4.14
C HIS A 115 1.54 2.69 -4.18
N ALA A 116 2.78 2.86 -3.71
CA ALA A 116 3.49 4.14 -3.74
C ALA A 116 4.13 4.43 -5.10
N PHE A 117 4.37 3.42 -5.95
CA PHE A 117 4.95 3.63 -7.28
C PHE A 117 3.88 4.08 -8.29
N PRO A 118 4.01 5.27 -8.90
CA PRO A 118 3.17 5.64 -10.04
C PRO A 118 3.53 4.80 -11.27
N ASP A 119 2.59 4.68 -12.22
CA ASP A 119 2.65 3.77 -13.38
C ASP A 119 3.93 3.88 -14.24
N ASN A 120 4.64 5.00 -14.19
CA ASN A 120 5.84 5.27 -15.01
C ASN A 120 7.15 5.33 -14.21
N ALA A 121 7.13 5.16 -12.89
CA ALA A 121 8.33 5.19 -12.05
C ALA A 121 8.88 3.79 -11.80
N ASN A 122 10.22 3.68 -11.75
CA ASN A 122 10.91 2.47 -11.31
C ASN A 122 10.41 1.17 -11.96
N LEU A 123 10.14 1.22 -13.28
CA LEU A 123 9.51 0.14 -14.06
C LEU A 123 10.19 -1.23 -13.89
N ALA A 124 11.52 -1.26 -13.75
CA ALA A 124 12.26 -2.49 -13.52
C ALA A 124 11.90 -3.14 -12.17
N ALA A 125 11.82 -2.33 -11.10
CA ALA A 125 11.46 -2.81 -9.77
C ALA A 125 9.99 -3.25 -9.73
N VAL A 126 9.09 -2.48 -10.35
CA VAL A 126 7.68 -2.86 -10.50
C VAL A 126 7.55 -4.20 -11.22
N ARG A 127 8.25 -4.38 -12.36
CA ARG A 127 8.23 -5.64 -13.12
C ARG A 127 8.75 -6.82 -12.31
N ALA A 128 9.84 -6.63 -11.57
CA ALA A 128 10.38 -7.67 -10.70
C ALA A 128 9.39 -8.07 -9.59
N ALA A 129 8.68 -7.11 -9.01
CA ALA A 129 7.66 -7.38 -7.99
C ALA A 129 6.42 -8.10 -8.56
N LEU A 130 5.95 -7.70 -9.74
CA LEU A 130 4.89 -8.42 -10.45
C LEU A 130 5.31 -9.87 -10.76
N HIS A 131 6.56 -10.06 -11.22
CA HIS A 131 7.11 -11.39 -11.43
C HIS A 131 7.16 -12.21 -10.13
N ALA A 132 7.51 -11.61 -8.99
CA ALA A 132 7.48 -12.27 -7.69
C ALA A 132 6.05 -12.72 -7.32
N LEU A 133 5.05 -11.84 -7.50
CA LEU A 133 3.64 -12.17 -7.25
C LEU A 133 3.17 -13.33 -8.12
N VAL A 134 3.54 -13.34 -9.41
CA VAL A 134 3.25 -14.46 -10.32
C VAL A 134 3.93 -15.76 -9.84
N THR A 135 5.23 -15.68 -9.53
CA THR A 135 6.07 -16.84 -9.18
C THR A 135 5.60 -17.53 -7.91
N TYR A 136 5.22 -16.76 -6.89
CA TYR A 136 4.87 -17.27 -5.57
C TYR A 136 3.36 -17.50 -5.39
N GLN A 137 2.53 -17.36 -6.43
CA GLN A 137 1.11 -17.69 -6.35
C GLN A 137 0.93 -19.21 -6.26
N HIS A 138 0.19 -19.67 -5.26
CA HIS A 138 -0.12 -21.09 -5.10
C HIS A 138 -1.07 -21.59 -6.19
N ALA A 139 -1.16 -22.90 -6.39
CA ALA A 139 -1.99 -23.52 -7.42
C ALA A 139 -3.50 -23.24 -7.27
N ASP A 140 -3.98 -22.97 -6.05
CA ASP A 140 -5.37 -22.60 -5.77
C ASP A 140 -5.71 -21.13 -6.11
N GLY A 141 -4.71 -20.32 -6.42
CA GLY A 141 -4.85 -18.90 -6.77
C GLY A 141 -4.57 -17.94 -5.61
N GLY A 142 -4.35 -18.45 -4.40
CA GLY A 142 -3.99 -17.65 -3.24
C GLY A 142 -2.48 -17.50 -3.04
N TRP A 143 -2.13 -16.81 -1.97
CA TRP A 143 -0.76 -16.66 -1.48
C TRP A 143 -0.71 -16.88 0.02
N SER A 144 0.49 -17.20 0.51
CA SER A 144 0.82 -17.15 1.92
C SER A 144 2.32 -16.99 2.08
N SER A 145 2.75 -16.32 3.16
CA SER A 145 4.14 -16.38 3.61
C SER A 145 4.41 -17.66 4.40
N LEU A 146 3.36 -18.39 4.80
CA LEU A 146 3.43 -19.56 5.67
C LEU A 146 2.46 -20.67 5.22
N GLY A 147 2.97 -21.63 4.43
CA GLY A 147 2.24 -22.86 4.13
C GLY A 147 1.03 -22.65 3.24
N ALA A 148 -0.18 -23.01 3.71
CA ALA A 148 -1.40 -22.93 2.92
C ALA A 148 -1.82 -21.48 2.64
N SER A 149 -2.54 -21.26 1.54
CA SER A 149 -3.03 -19.94 1.13
C SER A 149 -3.85 -19.26 2.22
N SER A 150 -3.51 -18.00 2.49
CA SER A 150 -4.19 -17.13 3.45
C SER A 150 -5.11 -16.18 2.70
N LEU A 151 -6.35 -16.01 3.20
CA LEU A 151 -7.28 -15.03 2.65
C LEU A 151 -6.74 -13.60 2.82
N GLN A 152 -6.10 -13.32 3.95
CA GLN A 152 -5.54 -12.01 4.27
C GLN A 152 -4.35 -11.67 3.38
N GLU A 153 -3.39 -12.58 3.24
CA GLU A 153 -2.22 -12.32 2.41
C GLU A 153 -2.56 -12.28 0.91
N SER A 154 -3.54 -13.08 0.48
CA SER A 154 -4.08 -13.00 -0.88
C SER A 154 -4.76 -11.66 -1.16
N ALA A 155 -5.39 -11.04 -0.16
CA ALA A 155 -5.94 -9.69 -0.30
C ALA A 155 -4.85 -8.64 -0.54
N TYR A 156 -3.69 -8.74 0.15
CA TYR A 156 -2.55 -7.88 -0.12
C TYR A 156 -2.05 -8.05 -1.57
N ALA A 157 -1.93 -9.30 -2.04
CA ALA A 157 -1.52 -9.61 -3.41
C ALA A 157 -2.47 -9.02 -4.46
N VAL A 158 -3.79 -9.14 -4.24
CA VAL A 158 -4.81 -8.56 -5.13
C VAL A 158 -4.71 -7.05 -5.20
N LEU A 159 -4.55 -6.38 -4.06
CA LEU A 159 -4.38 -4.93 -4.02
C LEU A 159 -3.09 -4.52 -4.75
N ALA A 160 -1.98 -5.21 -4.51
CA ALA A 160 -0.71 -4.96 -5.19
C ALA A 160 -0.83 -5.07 -6.72
N LEU A 161 -1.39 -6.18 -7.21
CA LEU A 161 -1.63 -6.40 -8.64
C LEU A 161 -2.53 -5.30 -9.22
N ASN A 162 -3.61 -4.96 -8.51
CA ASN A 162 -4.57 -3.97 -8.98
C ASN A 162 -3.95 -2.57 -9.11
N THR A 163 -3.02 -2.18 -8.23
CA THR A 163 -2.35 -0.87 -8.34
C THR A 163 -1.53 -0.71 -9.61
N GLN A 164 -1.10 -1.80 -10.23
CA GLN A 164 -0.23 -1.79 -11.40
C GLN A 164 -0.94 -2.31 -12.67
N ARG A 165 -2.25 -2.54 -12.60
CA ARG A 165 -3.06 -3.05 -13.72
C ARG A 165 -3.10 -1.99 -14.83
N GLY A 166 -2.67 -2.38 -16.03
CA GLY A 166 -2.58 -1.47 -17.18
C GLY A 166 -1.32 -0.61 -17.23
N SER A 167 -0.42 -0.73 -16.25
CA SER A 167 0.91 -0.09 -16.31
C SER A 167 1.77 -0.70 -17.43
N PRO A 168 2.85 -0.02 -17.89
CA PRO A 168 3.81 -0.58 -18.85
C PRO A 168 4.53 -1.85 -18.38
N SER A 169 4.46 -2.17 -17.09
CA SER A 169 5.03 -3.38 -16.50
C SER A 169 4.03 -4.54 -16.46
N TRP A 170 2.75 -4.29 -16.76
CA TRP A 170 1.68 -5.30 -16.77
C TRP A 170 1.78 -6.20 -18.00
N ASP A 171 1.76 -7.51 -17.79
CA ASP A 171 1.82 -8.51 -18.86
C ASP A 171 0.72 -9.57 -18.74
N ALA A 172 0.70 -10.52 -19.69
CA ALA A 172 -0.29 -11.59 -19.72
C ALA A 172 -0.21 -12.53 -18.51
N SER A 173 0.98 -12.70 -17.92
CA SER A 173 1.18 -13.53 -16.73
C SER A 173 0.57 -12.86 -15.51
N ALA A 174 0.81 -11.55 -15.34
CA ALA A 174 0.21 -10.75 -14.27
C ALA A 174 -1.32 -10.73 -14.38
N GLU A 175 -1.87 -10.59 -15.60
CA GLU A 175 -3.32 -10.68 -15.85
C GLU A 175 -3.89 -12.05 -15.47
N ALA A 176 -3.23 -13.15 -15.87
CA ALA A 176 -3.67 -14.50 -15.50
C ALA A 176 -3.61 -14.72 -13.98
N THR A 177 -2.54 -14.25 -13.33
CA THR A 177 -2.36 -14.29 -11.88
C THR A 177 -3.46 -13.53 -11.15
N TRP A 178 -3.81 -12.32 -11.61
CA TRP A 178 -4.89 -11.52 -11.04
C TRP A 178 -6.26 -12.21 -11.16
N ARG A 179 -6.59 -12.82 -12.31
CA ARG A 179 -7.85 -13.57 -12.49
C ARG A 179 -7.97 -14.76 -11.54
N ARG A 180 -6.87 -15.50 -11.35
CA ARG A 180 -6.84 -16.62 -10.40
C ARG A 180 -7.00 -16.14 -8.95
N ALA A 181 -6.40 -15.00 -8.61
CA ALA A 181 -6.55 -14.36 -7.31
C ALA A 181 -8.00 -13.94 -7.03
N GLN A 182 -8.67 -13.34 -8.03
CA GLN A 182 -10.09 -13.03 -7.97
C GLN A 182 -10.92 -14.29 -7.72
N ALA A 183 -10.68 -15.37 -8.47
CA ALA A 183 -11.40 -16.63 -8.28
C ALA A 183 -11.20 -17.22 -6.88
N PHE A 184 -9.98 -17.12 -6.33
CA PHE A 184 -9.67 -17.50 -4.95
C PHE A 184 -10.47 -16.66 -3.94
N LEU A 185 -10.39 -15.33 -4.00
CA LEU A 185 -11.11 -14.45 -3.06
C LEU A 185 -12.63 -14.66 -3.09
N VAL A 186 -13.22 -14.84 -4.28
CA VAL A 186 -14.66 -15.10 -4.44
C VAL A 186 -15.04 -16.44 -3.83
N ARG A 187 -14.27 -17.49 -4.09
CA ARG A 187 -14.51 -18.83 -3.54
C ARG A 187 -14.46 -18.84 -2.00
N HIS A 188 -13.54 -18.08 -1.43
CA HIS A 188 -13.32 -18.01 0.02
C HIS A 188 -14.07 -16.85 0.70
N PHE A 189 -15.00 -16.17 0.02
CA PHE A 189 -15.74 -15.03 0.56
C PHE A 189 -16.50 -15.35 1.87
N GLY A 190 -16.97 -16.59 2.03
CA GLY A 190 -17.63 -17.06 3.24
C GLY A 190 -16.74 -16.99 4.48
N GLU A 191 -15.42 -17.06 4.30
CA GLU A 191 -14.41 -17.08 5.36
C GLU A 191 -13.97 -15.69 5.79
N ARG A 192 -14.41 -14.61 5.11
CA ARG A 192 -13.96 -13.21 5.34
C ARG A 192 -14.05 -12.68 6.78
N ARG A 193 -14.81 -13.35 7.65
CA ARG A 193 -14.94 -12.99 9.07
C ARG A 193 -13.89 -13.68 9.95
N ARG A 194 -13.19 -14.68 9.41
CA ARG A 194 -12.14 -15.45 10.06
C ARG A 194 -10.80 -14.89 9.56
N LEU A 195 -10.10 -14.20 10.45
CA LEU A 195 -8.75 -13.68 10.21
C LEU A 195 -7.82 -14.34 11.23
N PRO A 196 -7.50 -15.64 11.06
CA PRO A 196 -6.70 -16.39 12.03
C PRO A 196 -5.23 -15.97 12.06
N GLU A 197 -4.73 -15.31 11.01
CA GLU A 197 -3.32 -15.00 10.86
C GLU A 197 -2.88 -13.85 11.77
N ARG A 198 -1.76 -14.07 12.47
CA ARG A 198 -1.08 -13.08 13.31
C ARG A 198 0.12 -12.54 12.54
N LEU A 199 -0.14 -11.60 11.63
CA LEU A 199 0.87 -11.08 10.72
C LEU A 199 1.54 -9.81 11.25
N TRP A 200 0.91 -9.11 12.19
CA TRP A 200 1.42 -7.84 12.69
C TRP A 200 2.37 -8.04 13.85
N ILE A 201 3.42 -7.23 13.90
CA ILE A 201 4.54 -7.35 14.82
C ILE A 201 4.43 -6.28 15.91
N HIS A 202 4.43 -6.72 17.17
CA HIS A 202 4.72 -5.89 18.33
C HIS A 202 5.68 -6.70 19.23
N LYS A 203 5.48 -6.70 20.56
CA LYS A 203 6.14 -7.67 21.47
C LYS A 203 5.86 -9.13 21.09
N GLU A 204 4.70 -9.38 20.50
CA GLU A 204 4.28 -10.67 19.96
C GLU A 204 3.54 -10.45 18.64
N LEU A 205 3.28 -11.53 17.91
CA LEU A 205 2.46 -11.48 16.70
C LEU A 205 0.98 -11.32 17.07
N TYR A 206 0.30 -10.40 16.38
CA TYR A 206 -1.10 -10.10 16.61
C TYR A 206 -1.86 -9.79 15.30
N THR A 207 -3.17 -9.58 15.44
CA THR A 207 -4.11 -9.31 14.34
C THR A 207 -4.93 -8.06 14.69
N PRO A 208 -4.65 -6.88 14.11
CA PRO A 208 -5.51 -5.71 14.21
C PRO A 208 -6.73 -5.92 13.32
N VAL A 209 -7.73 -6.65 13.84
CA VAL A 209 -8.90 -7.15 13.09
C VAL A 209 -9.53 -6.11 12.16
N ARG A 210 -9.66 -4.85 12.60
CA ARG A 210 -10.26 -3.79 11.77
C ARG A 210 -9.39 -3.36 10.59
N ILE A 211 -8.08 -3.32 10.77
CA ILE A 211 -7.13 -2.98 9.71
C ILE A 211 -7.10 -4.11 8.69
N ASP A 212 -6.99 -5.35 9.15
CA ASP A 212 -6.98 -6.50 8.26
C ASP A 212 -8.29 -6.67 7.49
N GLN A 213 -9.43 -6.44 8.16
CA GLN A 213 -10.74 -6.36 7.50
C GLN A 213 -10.79 -5.25 6.45
N ALA A 214 -10.18 -4.08 6.69
CA ALA A 214 -10.16 -3.01 5.69
C ALA A 214 -9.43 -3.44 4.42
N PHE A 215 -8.25 -4.05 4.54
CA PHE A 215 -7.51 -4.60 3.39
C PHE A 215 -8.32 -5.67 2.65
N LEU A 216 -8.89 -6.63 3.38
CA LEU A 216 -9.68 -7.69 2.77
C LEU A 216 -10.93 -7.16 2.06
N LEU A 217 -11.66 -6.24 2.69
CA LEU A 217 -12.86 -5.64 2.08
C LEU A 217 -12.51 -4.79 0.87
N SER A 218 -11.40 -4.06 0.88
CA SER A 218 -10.91 -3.33 -0.29
C SER A 218 -10.58 -4.28 -1.45
N ALA A 219 -9.88 -5.39 -1.19
CA ALA A 219 -9.60 -6.39 -2.21
C ALA A 219 -10.89 -7.06 -2.75
N LEU A 220 -11.81 -7.41 -1.85
CA LEU A 220 -13.10 -7.98 -2.21
C LEU A 220 -13.94 -7.02 -3.05
N LEU A 221 -13.96 -5.73 -2.71
CA LEU A 221 -14.67 -4.72 -3.48
C LEU A 221 -14.13 -4.63 -4.91
N LEU A 222 -12.81 -4.68 -5.10
CA LEU A 222 -12.21 -4.66 -6.44
C LEU A 222 -12.63 -5.86 -7.30
N VAL A 223 -12.70 -7.05 -6.71
CA VAL A 223 -12.97 -8.28 -7.48
C VAL A 223 -14.45 -8.61 -7.61
N LEU A 224 -15.31 -8.02 -6.77
CA LEU A 224 -16.77 -8.19 -6.80
C LEU A 224 -17.49 -7.03 -7.51
N ALA A 225 -16.87 -5.85 -7.57
CA ALA A 225 -17.42 -4.75 -8.33
C ALA A 225 -17.46 -5.14 -9.81
N PRO A 226 -18.57 -4.86 -10.53
CA PRO A 226 -18.54 -4.93 -11.98
C PRO A 226 -17.44 -4.01 -12.50
N GLU A 227 -16.65 -4.49 -13.47
CA GLU A 227 -15.66 -3.65 -14.15
C GLU A 227 -16.34 -2.33 -14.54
N PRO A 228 -15.84 -1.17 -14.09
CA PRO A 228 -16.39 0.09 -14.53
C PRO A 228 -16.30 0.12 -16.05
N ALA A 229 -17.43 0.38 -16.72
CA ALA A 229 -17.44 0.60 -18.16
C ALA A 229 -16.34 1.62 -18.47
N ALA A 230 -15.40 1.25 -19.36
CA ALA A 230 -14.18 2.00 -19.65
C ALA A 230 -14.45 3.51 -19.64
N GLN A 231 -14.09 4.17 -18.53
CA GLN A 231 -14.21 5.60 -18.44
C GLN A 231 -13.17 6.17 -19.40
N GLN A 232 -13.64 6.75 -20.49
CA GLN A 232 -12.84 7.56 -21.38
C GLN A 232 -12.07 8.55 -20.51
N HIS A 233 -10.74 8.48 -20.60
CA HIS A 233 -9.83 9.33 -19.85
C HIS A 233 -10.10 10.78 -20.23
N VAL A 234 -10.85 11.51 -19.39
CA VAL A 234 -10.94 12.96 -19.50
C VAL A 234 -9.79 13.52 -18.67
N PRO A 235 -8.78 14.16 -19.28
CA PRO A 235 -7.67 14.74 -18.53
C PRO A 235 -8.20 15.78 -17.54
N PHE A 236 -7.65 15.77 -16.33
CA PHE A 236 -8.00 16.69 -15.26
C PHE A 236 -7.52 18.10 -15.65
N GLY A 237 -8.39 18.87 -16.32
CA GLY A 237 -8.05 20.20 -16.83
C GLY A 237 -9.24 21.09 -17.21
N GLU A 238 -10.42 20.53 -17.47
CA GLU A 238 -11.58 21.36 -17.85
C GLU A 238 -12.83 20.91 -17.07
N ARG A 239 -13.11 21.60 -15.96
CA ARG A 239 -14.48 21.70 -15.46
C ARG A 239 -15.08 22.98 -16.02
N PRO A 240 -16.29 22.94 -16.59
CA PRO A 240 -16.95 24.14 -17.09
C PRO A 240 -17.22 25.12 -15.95
N VAL A 241 -16.94 26.39 -16.22
CA VAL A 241 -17.30 27.51 -15.35
C VAL A 241 -18.83 27.56 -15.29
N TYR A 242 -19.39 27.24 -14.12
CA TYR A 242 -20.80 27.54 -13.85
C TYR A 242 -20.93 29.04 -13.65
N HIS A 243 -21.41 29.75 -14.66
CA HIS A 243 -21.94 31.09 -14.47
C HIS A 243 -23.25 30.98 -13.70
N GLY A 244 -23.27 31.61 -12.52
CA GLY A 244 -24.44 31.67 -11.66
C GLY A 244 -25.60 32.42 -12.31
N TYR A 245 -26.80 32.01 -11.91
CA TYR A 245 -28.00 32.82 -11.84
C TYR A 245 -28.51 32.79 -10.41
#